data_AF-A0A965CZB5-F1
#
_entry.id   AF-A0A965CZB5-F1
#
_cell.length_a   1.000
_cell.length_b   1.000
_cell.length_c   1.000
_cell.angle_alpha   90.00
_cell.angle_beta   90.00
_cell.angle_gamma   90.00
#
_symmetry.space_group_name_H-M   'P 1'
#
loop_
_entity.id
_entity.type
_entity.pdbx_description
1 polymer ?
#
loop_
_entity_poly.entity_id
_entity_poly.type
_entity_poly.pdbx_seq_one_letter_code
_entity_poly.pdbx_strand_id
1 'polypeptide(L)'
;MTTEHRHIRSFVLRQGRVSNAQQRAHDALLPKFGIPYAPQLIDLDTVYGRSAPKILEIGFGMGETTATIAAAHPENDYLGIEVHTPGVGSLL
;
A
#
# COMPACT_ATOMS: atom_id res chain seq x y z
N MET A 1 -16.33 -28.30 -21.52
CA MET A 1 -15.06 -27.54 -21.53
C MET A 1 -15.40 -26.08 -21.32
N THR A 2 -15.36 -25.60 -20.07
CA THR A 2 -15.51 -24.18 -19.75
C THR A 2 -14.20 -23.49 -20.08
N THR A 3 -14.22 -22.61 -21.07
CA THR A 3 -13.07 -21.78 -21.41
C THR A 3 -12.81 -20.83 -20.25
N GLU A 4 -11.79 -21.12 -19.44
CA GLU A 4 -11.29 -20.20 -18.41
C GLU A 4 -10.89 -18.89 -19.10
N HIS A 5 -11.73 -17.87 -18.97
CA HIS A 5 -11.42 -16.53 -19.44
C HIS A 5 -10.26 -16.00 -18.60
N ARG A 6 -9.03 -16.14 -19.10
CA ARG A 6 -7.85 -15.56 -18.47
C ARG A 6 -8.09 -14.06 -18.29
N HIS A 7 -8.28 -13.64 -17.04
CA HIS A 7 -8.56 -12.25 -16.69
C HIS A 7 -7.46 -11.34 -17.27
N ILE A 8 -7.88 -10.31 -18.03
CA ILE A 8 -6.95 -9.33 -18.58
C ILE A 8 -6.33 -8.59 -17.40
N ARG A 9 -5.01 -8.67 -17.26
CA ARG A 9 -4.30 -7.96 -16.19
C ARG A 9 -4.22 -6.48 -16.55
N SER A 10 -4.80 -5.62 -15.72
CA SER A 10 -4.75 -4.16 -15.85
C SER A 10 -3.35 -3.59 -15.61
N PHE A 11 -2.43 -4.38 -15.06
CA PHE A 11 -1.05 -4.01 -14.77
C PHE A 11 -0.09 -5.19 -15.00
N VAL A 12 1.19 -4.86 -15.14
CA VAL A 12 2.29 -5.83 -15.20
C VAL A 12 3.29 -5.53 -14.09
N LEU A 13 3.67 -6.55 -13.33
CA LEU A 13 4.72 -6.42 -12.32
C LEU A 13 6.07 -6.28 -13.04
N ARG A 14 6.53 -5.05 -13.24
CA ARG A 14 7.95 -4.78 -13.53
C ARG A 14 8.69 -4.84 -12.19
N GLN A 15 9.17 -6.03 -11.84
CA GLN A 15 10.01 -6.21 -10.65
C GLN A 15 11.37 -5.56 -10.91
N GLY A 16 11.47 -4.26 -10.61
CA GLY A 16 12.76 -3.61 -10.42
C GLY A 16 13.48 -4.22 -9.22
N ARG A 17 14.80 -4.03 -9.15
CA ARG A 17 15.61 -4.54 -8.04
C ARG A 17 15.20 -3.84 -6.74
N VAL A 18 14.76 -4.61 -5.75
CA VAL A 18 14.55 -4.10 -4.37
C VAL A 18 15.94 -3.82 -3.79
N SER A 19 16.16 -2.61 -3.28
CA SER A 19 17.40 -2.27 -2.57
C SER A 19 17.44 -2.93 -1.19
N ASN A 20 18.64 -3.10 -0.63
CA ASN A 20 18.79 -3.62 0.74
C ASN A 20 18.07 -2.75 1.79
N ALA A 21 17.95 -1.45 1.57
CA ALA A 21 17.22 -0.55 2.46
C ALA A 21 15.71 -0.81 2.39
N GLN A 22 15.14 -0.86 1.18
CA GLN A 22 13.72 -1.16 0.96
C GLN A 22 13.34 -2.55 1.50
N GLN A 23 14.21 -3.55 1.33
CA GLN A 23 13.97 -4.87 1.89
C GLN A 23 13.90 -4.85 3.42
N ARG A 24 14.86 -4.18 4.08
CA ARG A 24 14.84 -4.04 5.54
C ARG A 24 13.62 -3.29 6.05
N ALA A 25 13.23 -2.21 5.37
CA ALA A 25 12.02 -1.45 5.71
C ALA A 25 10.78 -2.35 5.60
N HIS A 26 10.65 -3.05 4.49
CA HIS A 26 9.56 -4.01 4.28
C HIS A 26 9.52 -5.07 5.40
N ASP A 27 10.64 -5.71 5.72
CA ASP A 27 10.69 -6.78 6.73
C ASP A 27 10.37 -6.27 8.14
N ALA A 28 10.81 -5.04 8.48
CA ALA A 28 10.64 -4.49 9.82
C ALA A 28 9.31 -3.76 10.04
N LEU A 29 8.74 -3.16 8.99
CA LEU A 29 7.66 -2.18 9.09
C LEU A 29 6.36 -2.64 8.42
N LEU A 30 6.42 -3.51 7.40
CA LEU A 30 5.20 -4.07 6.82
C LEU A 30 4.35 -4.83 7.86
N PRO A 31 4.91 -5.59 8.82
CA PRO A 31 4.09 -6.22 9.87
C PRO A 31 3.38 -5.22 10.79
N LYS A 32 3.81 -3.96 10.82
CA LYS A 32 3.27 -2.90 11.69
C LYS A 32 2.26 -2.02 10.98
N PHE A 33 2.55 -1.66 9.72
CA PHE A 33 1.76 -0.70 8.96
C PHE A 33 1.03 -1.31 7.76
N GLY A 34 1.45 -2.50 7.33
CA GLY A 34 0.83 -3.21 6.21
C GLY A 34 -0.47 -3.87 6.61
N ILE A 35 -1.42 -3.87 5.69
CA ILE A 35 -2.71 -4.55 5.83
C ILE A 35 -2.72 -5.74 4.87
N PRO A 36 -2.71 -6.98 5.38
CA PRO A 36 -2.86 -8.16 4.53
C PRO A 36 -4.20 -8.16 3.81
N TYR A 37 -4.19 -8.49 2.52
CA TYR A 37 -5.43 -8.64 1.76
C TYR A 37 -6.29 -9.78 2.31
N ALA A 38 -7.58 -9.52 2.48
CA ALA A 38 -8.60 -10.52 2.76
C ALA A 38 -9.85 -10.20 1.92
N PRO A 39 -10.62 -11.21 1.47
CA PRO A 39 -11.84 -11.02 0.68
C PRO A 39 -13.03 -10.59 1.57
N GLN A 40 -12.85 -9.55 2.36
CA GLN A 40 -13.85 -8.98 3.28
C GLN A 40 -13.70 -7.46 3.34
N LEU A 41 -14.76 -6.78 3.79
CA LEU A 41 -14.67 -5.36 4.07
C LEU A 41 -13.72 -5.10 5.24
N ILE A 42 -12.92 -4.05 5.10
CA ILE A 42 -12.01 -3.59 6.14
C ILE A 42 -12.65 -2.49 6.97
N ASP A 43 -12.51 -2.58 8.29
CA ASP A 43 -12.85 -1.50 9.21
C ASP A 43 -11.61 -0.62 9.42
N LEU A 44 -11.58 0.52 8.74
CA LEU A 44 -10.45 1.45 8.81
C LEU A 44 -10.38 2.19 10.13
N ASP A 45 -11.51 2.42 10.83
CA ASP A 45 -11.46 3.11 12.12
C ASP A 45 -10.78 2.22 13.16
N THR A 46 -11.03 0.92 13.11
CA THR A 46 -10.29 -0.07 13.92
C THR A 46 -8.80 -0.12 13.55
N VAL A 47 -8.46 -0.08 12.26
CA VAL A 47 -7.05 -0.09 11.81
C VAL A 47 -6.27 1.13 12.29
N TYR A 48 -6.85 2.33 12.18
CA TYR A 48 -6.20 3.57 12.61
C TYR A 48 -6.39 3.87 14.11
N GLY A 49 -7.29 3.17 14.80
CA GLY A 49 -7.64 3.42 16.20
C GLY A 49 -8.39 4.74 16.43
N ARG A 50 -8.94 5.35 15.38
CA ARG A 50 -9.67 6.62 15.43
C ARG A 50 -10.64 6.76 14.25
N SER A 51 -11.65 7.62 14.44
CA SER A 51 -12.52 8.09 13.36
C SER A 51 -12.03 9.44 12.85
N ALA A 52 -11.51 9.46 11.62
CA ALA A 52 -11.00 10.62 10.90
C ALA A 52 -11.26 10.48 9.39
N PRO A 53 -11.21 11.57 8.59
CA PRO A 53 -11.35 11.48 7.14
C PRO A 53 -10.31 10.53 6.54
N LYS A 54 -10.76 9.66 5.63
CA LYS A 54 -9.93 8.63 5.00
C LYS A 54 -9.57 9.04 3.58
N ILE A 55 -8.28 9.03 3.27
CA ILE A 55 -7.75 9.30 1.94
C ILE A 55 -7.13 8.00 1.41
N LEU A 56 -7.49 7.63 0.18
CA LEU A 56 -6.94 6.46 -0.51
C LEU A 56 -6.10 6.93 -1.70
N GLU A 57 -4.85 6.44 -1.76
CA GLU A 57 -3.98 6.64 -2.92
C GLU A 57 -3.71 5.29 -3.61
N ILE A 58 -4.07 5.18 -4.88
CA ILE A 58 -3.86 3.99 -5.71
C ILE A 58 -2.67 4.25 -6.64
N GLY A 59 -1.62 3.43 -6.52
CA GLY A 59 -0.39 3.59 -7.28
C GLY A 59 0.48 4.72 -6.73
N PHE A 60 0.76 4.72 -5.43
CA PHE A 60 1.55 5.78 -4.78
C PHE A 60 3.03 5.83 -5.21
N GLY A 61 3.49 4.88 -6.02
CA GLY A 61 4.86 4.86 -6.53
C GLY A 61 5.86 4.71 -5.40
N MET A 62 6.74 5.70 -5.21
CA MET A 62 7.74 5.69 -4.12
C MET A 62 7.22 6.24 -2.79
N GLY A 63 5.99 6.78 -2.75
CA GLY A 63 5.32 7.20 -1.52
C GLY A 63 5.75 8.55 -0.93
N GLU A 64 6.73 9.25 -1.53
CA GLU A 64 7.20 10.55 -1.03
C GLU A 64 6.07 11.58 -0.92
N THR A 65 5.23 11.68 -1.96
CA THR A 65 4.07 12.57 -1.98
C THR A 65 3.06 12.20 -0.90
N THR A 66 2.71 10.91 -0.79
CA THR A 66 1.78 10.40 0.23
C THR A 66 2.26 10.75 1.63
N ALA A 67 3.54 10.47 1.94
CA ALA A 67 4.13 10.75 3.24
C ALA A 67 4.16 12.24 3.55
N THR A 68 4.50 13.08 2.57
CA THR A 68 4.54 14.54 2.73
C THR A 68 3.14 15.09 3.04
N ILE A 69 2.12 14.67 2.30
CA ILE A 69 0.74 15.09 2.52
C ILE A 69 0.24 14.60 3.89
N ALA A 70 0.51 13.34 4.24
CA ALA A 70 0.12 12.76 5.53
C ALA A 70 0.76 13.48 6.71
N ALA A 71 2.03 13.87 6.60
CA ALA A 71 2.72 14.64 7.62
C ALA A 71 2.18 16.08 7.75
N ALA A 72 1.75 16.69 6.63
CA ALA A 72 1.16 18.02 6.62
C ALA A 72 -0.29 18.06 7.16
N HIS A 73 -0.99 16.92 7.10
CA HIS A 73 -2.41 16.80 7.46
C HIS A 73 -2.66 15.61 8.42
N PRO A 74 -2.10 15.65 9.64
CA PRO A 74 -2.19 14.55 10.60
C PRO A 74 -3.63 14.30 11.11
N GLU A 75 -4.56 15.21 10.84
CA GLU A 75 -5.99 15.05 11.11
C GLU A 75 -6.67 13.99 10.21
N ASN A 76 -6.05 13.61 9.09
CA ASN A 76 -6.57 12.60 8.15
C ASN A 76 -5.81 11.27 8.27
N ASP A 77 -6.42 10.19 7.80
CA ASP A 77 -5.79 8.87 7.66
C ASP A 77 -5.52 8.54 6.18
N TYR A 78 -4.37 7.94 5.89
CA TYR A 78 -3.88 7.72 4.52
C TYR A 78 -3.62 6.25 4.24
N LEU A 79 -4.46 5.64 3.39
CA LEU A 79 -4.27 4.27 2.91
C LEU A 79 -3.60 4.30 1.53
N GLY A 80 -2.41 3.75 1.42
CA GLY A 80 -1.70 3.57 0.15
C GLY A 80 -1.88 2.15 -0.42
N ILE A 81 -2.12 2.04 -1.72
CA ILE A 81 -2.09 0.78 -2.47
C ILE A 81 -1.00 0.87 -3.54
N GLU A 82 -0.03 -0.03 -3.50
CA GLU A 82 1.01 -0.16 -4.52
C GLU A 82 1.34 -1.63 -4.76
N VAL A 83 1.46 -1.99 -6.03
CA VAL A 83 1.79 -3.36 -6.49
C VAL A 83 3.30 -3.58 -6.61
N HIS A 84 4.07 -2.50 -6.70
CA HIS A 84 5.52 -2.52 -6.77
C HIS A 84 6.16 -2.55 -5.38
N THR A 85 6.71 -3.70 -4.98
CA THR A 85 7.43 -3.89 -3.70
C THR A 85 8.50 -2.83 -3.40
N PRO A 86 9.32 -2.36 -4.36
CA PRO A 86 10.27 -1.27 -4.08
C PRO A 86 9.59 0.02 -3.61
N GLY A 87 8.42 0.33 -4.17
CA GLY A 87 7.62 1.49 -3.79
C GLY A 87 7.11 1.37 -2.35
N VAL A 88 6.53 0.20 -2.02
CA VAL A 88 6.09 -0.11 -0.65
C VAL A 88 7.23 0.03 0.35
N GLY A 89 8.41 -0.56 0.06
CA GLY A 89 9.58 -0.43 0.92
C GLY A 89 10.24 0.95 0.94
N SER A 90 9.82 1.88 0.06
CA SER A 90 10.28 3.27 0.06
C SER A 90 9.39 4.17 0.92
N LEU A 91 8.10 3.85 0.99
CA LEU A 91 7.13 4.57 1.84
C LEU A 91 7.28 4.18 3.32
N LEU A 92 7.56 2.90 3.58
CA LEU A 92 7.80 2.36 4.92
C LEU A 92 9.17 2.80 5.46
#